data_AF-A0A6N4AIB4-F1
#
_entry.id   AF-A0A6N4AIB4-F1
#
_cell.length_a   1.000
_cell.length_b   1.000
_cell.length_c   1.000
_cell.angle_alpha   90.00
_cell.angle_beta   90.00
_cell.angle_gamma   90.00
#
_symmetry.space_group_name_H-M   'P 1'
#
loop_
_entity.id
_entity.type
_entity.pdbx_description
1 polymer ?
#
loop_
_entity_poly.entity_id
_entity_poly.type
_entity_poly.pdbx_seq_one_letter_code
_entity_poly.pdbx_strand_id
1 'polypeptide(L)'
;MERSATISECGQYRYQLSRVWDIELPAVCFIMLNPSTADAEKDDNTIKRCIEFARSWGYGSLYVVNLYAYRSRHPQAMISIHDPKGPENLDHIRLVTEKCEKVICAWGNASIINRLEKLYPGYLPLKDVPAGKLHYLALAKDGTPKHPLYLKSSLKPIKY
;
A
#
# COMPACT_ATOMS: atom_id res chain seq x y z
N MET A 1 -1.61 7.59 -19.41
CA MET A 1 -1.85 7.10 -18.04
C MET A 1 -1.91 8.30 -17.12
N GLU A 2 -3.03 8.49 -16.45
CA GLU A 2 -3.22 9.52 -15.42
C GLU A 2 -2.43 9.14 -14.16
N ARG A 3 -1.84 10.15 -13.51
CA ARG A 3 -1.04 9.99 -12.29
C ARG A 3 -1.54 10.94 -11.22
N SER A 4 -1.78 10.43 -10.02
CA SER A 4 -2.11 11.26 -8.86
C SER A 4 -1.43 10.77 -7.59
N ALA A 5 -1.27 11.67 -6.62
CA ALA A 5 -0.96 11.33 -5.25
C ALA A 5 -1.64 12.34 -4.32
N THR A 6 -2.24 11.86 -3.23
CA THR A 6 -2.78 12.73 -2.18
C THR A 6 -1.75 12.83 -1.07
N ILE A 7 -1.24 14.03 -0.85
CA ILE A 7 -0.20 14.35 0.13
C ILE A 7 -0.79 15.42 1.07
N SER A 8 -0.57 15.28 2.38
CA SER A 8 -0.98 16.27 3.37
C SER A 8 -0.36 17.65 3.07
N GLU A 9 -1.01 18.73 3.49
CA GLU A 9 -0.49 20.11 3.31
C GLU A 9 0.94 20.30 3.85
N CYS A 10 1.27 19.68 4.99
CA CYS A 10 2.61 19.74 5.58
C CYS A 10 3.66 18.89 4.83
N GLY A 11 3.26 18.17 3.78
CA GLY A 11 4.14 17.31 2.98
C GLY A 11 4.63 16.04 3.67
N GLN A 12 4.33 15.81 4.96
CA GLN A 12 4.88 14.66 5.71
C GLN A 12 4.14 13.35 5.44
N TYR A 13 2.88 13.40 5.03
CA TYR A 13 2.04 12.23 4.84
C TYR A 13 1.65 12.06 3.37
N ARG A 14 1.67 10.83 2.87
CA ARG A 14 1.05 10.47 1.58
C ARG A 14 -0.03 9.43 1.86
N TYR A 15 -1.28 9.82 1.65
CA TYR A 15 -2.41 8.95 1.95
C TYR A 15 -2.69 7.95 0.83
N GLN A 16 -2.52 8.36 -0.43
CA GLN A 16 -2.68 7.46 -1.58
C GLN A 16 -1.86 7.90 -2.79
N LEU A 17 -1.62 6.95 -3.69
CA LEU A 17 -1.08 7.16 -5.03
C LEU A 17 -1.91 6.35 -6.02
N SER A 18 -2.22 6.93 -7.19
CA SER A 18 -2.91 6.21 -8.26
C SER A 18 -2.21 6.33 -9.60
N ARG A 19 -2.39 5.28 -10.42
CA ARG A 19 -1.95 5.19 -11.81
C ARG A 19 -3.10 4.56 -12.60
N VAL A 20 -3.68 5.32 -13.51
CA VAL A 20 -4.86 4.89 -14.30
C VAL A 20 -4.50 4.90 -15.78
N TRP A 21 -4.43 3.72 -16.40
CA TRP A 21 -4.12 3.58 -17.82
C TRP A 21 -5.31 3.17 -18.67
N ASP A 22 -6.34 2.59 -18.08
CA ASP A 22 -7.61 2.26 -18.71
C ASP A 22 -8.73 2.40 -17.66
N ILE A 23 -9.73 3.25 -17.94
CA ILE A 23 -10.84 3.52 -16.99
C ILE A 23 -11.98 2.51 -17.13
N GLU A 24 -12.04 1.77 -18.24
CA GLU A 24 -13.07 0.77 -18.51
C GLU A 24 -12.78 -0.57 -17.80
N LEU A 25 -11.56 -0.74 -17.29
CA LEU A 25 -11.09 -1.93 -16.60
C LEU A 25 -11.06 -1.75 -15.07
N PRO A 26 -11.19 -2.85 -14.29
CA PRO A 26 -11.22 -2.76 -12.83
C PRO A 26 -9.91 -2.21 -12.24
N ALA A 27 -9.99 -1.80 -10.97
CA ALA A 27 -8.87 -1.29 -10.18
C ALA A 27 -8.35 -2.32 -9.17
N VAL A 28 -7.04 -2.33 -8.93
CA VAL A 28 -6.41 -3.10 -7.85
C VAL A 28 -5.66 -2.18 -6.89
N CYS A 29 -5.75 -2.48 -5.59
CA CYS A 29 -5.03 -1.77 -4.55
C CYS A 29 -3.84 -2.61 -4.07
N PHE A 30 -2.70 -1.99 -3.83
CA PHE A 30 -1.63 -2.55 -2.99
C PHE A 30 -1.57 -1.77 -1.68
N ILE A 31 -1.59 -2.50 -0.55
CA ILE A 31 -1.39 -1.94 0.78
C ILE A 31 0.00 -2.31 1.30
N MET A 32 0.87 -1.30 1.41
CA MET A 32 2.28 -1.46 1.78
C MET A 32 2.57 -0.83 3.15
N LEU A 33 3.80 -0.92 3.66
CA LEU A 33 4.11 -0.46 5.02
C LEU A 33 4.01 1.07 5.17
N ASN A 34 4.85 1.81 4.45
CA ASN A 34 4.88 3.26 4.48
C ASN A 34 5.31 3.84 3.12
N PRO A 35 4.88 5.06 2.77
CA PRO A 35 5.28 5.67 1.53
C PRO A 35 6.76 6.08 1.57
N SER A 36 7.44 5.92 0.45
CA SER A 36 8.74 6.55 0.22
C SER A 36 8.56 8.05 -0.02
N THR A 37 9.66 8.79 -0.23
CA THR A 37 9.56 10.21 -0.62
C THR A 37 9.11 10.42 -2.07
N ALA A 38 8.84 9.35 -2.83
CA ALA A 38 8.37 9.43 -4.21
C ALA A 38 7.07 10.26 -4.32
N ASP A 39 7.07 11.19 -5.27
CA ASP A 39 5.99 12.10 -5.60
C ASP A 39 5.06 11.53 -6.69
N ALA A 40 4.09 12.33 -7.13
CA ALA A 40 3.17 11.94 -8.19
C ALA A 40 3.85 11.79 -9.57
N GLU A 41 5.05 12.36 -9.76
CA GLU A 41 5.66 12.51 -11.09
C GLU A 41 6.50 11.30 -11.48
N LYS A 42 7.25 10.73 -10.54
CA LYS A 42 8.21 9.64 -10.83
C LYS A 42 7.86 8.34 -10.11
N ASP A 43 7.68 7.29 -10.92
CA ASP A 43 7.50 5.93 -10.42
C ASP A 43 8.83 5.35 -9.94
N ASP A 44 8.90 4.99 -8.66
CA ASP A 44 10.00 4.17 -8.14
C ASP A 44 9.87 2.71 -8.59
N ASN A 45 10.90 1.90 -8.33
CA ASN A 45 10.93 0.51 -8.77
C ASN A 45 9.78 -0.32 -8.17
N THR A 46 9.29 0.05 -6.99
CA THR A 46 8.16 -0.62 -6.34
C THR A 46 6.87 -0.33 -7.09
N ILE A 47 6.60 0.95 -7.42
CA ILE A 47 5.41 1.34 -8.18
C ILE A 47 5.42 0.71 -9.57
N LYS A 48 6.56 0.74 -10.28
CA LYS A 48 6.71 0.05 -11.57
C LYS A 48 6.35 -1.43 -11.45
N ARG A 49 6.84 -2.10 -10.42
CA ARG A 49 6.55 -3.51 -10.17
C ARG A 49 5.06 -3.77 -9.92
N CYS A 50 4.41 -2.93 -9.13
CA CYS A 50 2.97 -3.03 -8.90
C CYS A 50 2.15 -2.80 -10.18
N ILE A 51 2.55 -1.87 -11.05
CA ILE A 51 1.91 -1.64 -12.36
C ILE A 51 2.04 -2.88 -13.24
N GLU A 52 3.23 -3.47 -13.32
CA GLU A 52 3.46 -4.70 -14.10
C GLU A 52 2.55 -5.83 -13.64
N PHE A 53 2.47 -6.05 -12.33
CA PHE A 53 1.55 -7.03 -11.74
C PHE A 53 0.10 -6.73 -12.13
N ALA A 54 -0.38 -5.50 -11.86
CA ALA A 54 -1.74 -5.09 -12.14
C ALA A 54 -2.11 -5.29 -13.62
N ARG A 55 -1.23 -4.90 -14.56
CA ARG A 55 -1.43 -5.12 -16.00
C ARG A 55 -1.46 -6.60 -16.35
N SER A 56 -0.56 -7.42 -15.79
CA SER A 56 -0.53 -8.86 -16.04
C SER A 56 -1.77 -9.61 -15.53
N TRP A 57 -2.58 -8.97 -14.68
CA TRP A 57 -3.83 -9.48 -14.16
C TRP A 57 -5.06 -8.87 -14.84
N GLY A 58 -4.88 -7.98 -15.81
CA GLY A 58 -5.98 -7.38 -16.58
C GLY A 58 -6.62 -6.15 -15.92
N TYR A 59 -5.99 -5.52 -14.93
CA TYR A 59 -6.51 -4.28 -14.34
C TYR A 59 -6.19 -3.06 -15.20
N GLY A 60 -7.04 -2.03 -15.10
CA GLY A 60 -6.89 -0.72 -15.74
C GLY A 60 -6.22 0.34 -14.88
N SER A 61 -6.18 0.09 -13.57
CA SER A 61 -5.58 1.01 -12.62
C SER A 61 -4.94 0.33 -11.42
N LEU A 62 -3.89 0.99 -10.93
CA LEU A 62 -3.22 0.69 -9.67
C LEU A 62 -3.52 1.82 -8.68
N TYR A 63 -3.96 1.42 -7.49
CA TYR A 63 -3.96 2.27 -6.31
C TYR A 63 -2.96 1.74 -5.29
N VAL A 64 -2.33 2.65 -4.57
CA VAL A 64 -1.41 2.32 -3.48
C VAL A 64 -1.79 3.14 -2.26
N VAL A 65 -2.04 2.43 -1.16
CA VAL A 65 -2.16 3.00 0.18
C VAL A 65 -1.12 2.34 1.08
N ASN A 66 -0.96 2.89 2.27
CA ASN A 66 0.03 2.41 3.22
C ASN A 66 -0.59 2.22 4.60
N LEU A 67 -0.13 1.19 5.34
CA LEU A 67 -0.54 0.98 6.73
C LEU A 67 -0.26 2.22 7.56
N TYR A 68 0.80 2.96 7.27
CA TYR A 68 1.17 4.22 7.91
C TYR A 68 1.47 5.27 6.83
N ALA A 69 0.93 6.50 6.94
CA ALA A 69 1.05 7.49 5.88
C ALA A 69 2.37 8.28 5.88
N TYR A 70 3.18 8.18 6.95
CA TYR A 70 4.40 8.98 7.06
C TYR A 70 5.43 8.64 5.97
N ARG A 71 5.85 9.67 5.23
CA ARG A 71 6.78 9.55 4.09
C ARG A 71 8.21 9.40 4.57
N SER A 72 8.79 8.24 4.31
CA SER A 72 10.20 7.97 4.61
C SER A 72 10.73 6.82 3.74
N ARG A 73 11.99 6.96 3.28
CA ARG A 73 12.72 5.84 2.66
C ARG A 73 13.16 4.78 3.67
N HIS A 74 13.17 5.14 4.95
CA HIS A 74 13.60 4.29 6.06
C HIS A 74 12.41 4.06 7.01
N PRO A 75 11.77 2.88 6.96
CA PRO A 75 10.60 2.58 7.80
C PRO A 75 10.86 2.76 9.30
N GLN A 76 12.11 2.57 9.74
CA GLN A 76 12.57 2.79 11.11
C GLN A 76 12.26 4.20 11.62
N ALA A 77 12.27 5.21 10.73
CA ALA A 77 11.99 6.59 11.11
C ALA A 77 10.61 6.74 11.76
N MET A 78 9.61 5.94 11.34
CA MET A 78 8.25 6.00 11.89
C MET A 78 8.16 5.70 13.38
N ILE A 79 9.14 4.96 13.94
CA ILE A 79 9.19 4.64 15.37
C ILE A 79 9.43 5.90 16.21
N SER A 80 10.13 6.89 15.63
CA SER A 80 10.51 8.13 16.32
C SER A 80 9.60 9.31 16.01
N ILE A 81 8.58 9.13 15.17
CA ILE A 81 7.62 10.18 14.80
C ILE A 81 6.42 10.12 15.74
N HIS A 82 5.94 11.30 16.15
CA HIS A 82 4.81 11.43 17.06
C HIS A 82 3.53 10.76 16.52
N ASP A 83 3.23 10.99 15.24
CA ASP A 83 2.13 10.31 14.57
C ASP A 83 2.55 9.78 13.19
N PRO A 84 3.00 8.52 13.07
CA PRO A 84 3.35 7.92 11.78
C PRO A 84 2.12 7.50 10.98
N LYS A 85 0.95 7.39 11.63
CA LYS A 85 -0.30 6.94 11.01
C LYS A 85 -0.78 7.98 10.01
N GLY A 86 -0.75 9.25 10.41
CA GLY A 86 -1.27 10.38 9.66
C GLY A 86 -2.79 10.53 9.87
N PRO A 87 -3.30 11.77 10.03
CA PRO A 87 -4.66 12.01 10.53
C PRO A 87 -5.76 11.45 9.62
N GLU A 88 -5.59 11.51 8.30
CA GLU A 88 -6.62 11.11 7.32
C GLU A 88 -6.39 9.70 6.73
N ASN A 89 -5.40 8.95 7.24
CA ASN A 89 -4.96 7.73 6.56
C ASN A 89 -6.03 6.63 6.51
N LEU A 90 -6.79 6.46 7.59
CA LEU A 90 -7.85 5.43 7.65
C LEU A 90 -8.96 5.70 6.63
N ASP A 91 -9.34 6.97 6.43
CA ASP A 91 -10.36 7.35 5.47
C ASP A 91 -9.91 7.05 4.04
N HIS A 92 -8.65 7.34 3.73
CA HIS A 92 -8.06 7.01 2.43
C HIS A 92 -7.92 5.51 2.19
N ILE A 93 -7.51 4.72 3.20
CA ILE A 93 -7.51 3.25 3.08
C ILE A 93 -8.92 2.75 2.78
N ARG A 94 -9.92 3.21 3.53
CA ARG A 94 -11.32 2.81 3.31
C ARG A 94 -11.80 3.15 1.90
N LEU A 95 -11.66 4.41 1.48
CA LEU A 95 -12.09 4.89 0.16
C LEU A 95 -11.44 4.10 -0.98
N VAL A 96 -10.13 3.86 -0.91
CA VAL A 96 -9.40 3.13 -1.96
C VAL A 96 -9.80 1.65 -1.97
N THR A 97 -9.87 1.01 -0.81
CA THR A 97 -10.19 -0.42 -0.73
C THR A 97 -11.65 -0.72 -1.08
N GLU A 98 -12.57 0.21 -0.86
CA GLU A 98 -13.96 0.15 -1.36
C GLU A 98 -13.98 0.17 -2.90
N LYS A 99 -13.19 1.06 -3.53
CA LYS A 99 -13.11 1.23 -4.99
C LYS A 99 -12.45 0.05 -5.72
N CYS A 100 -11.47 -0.61 -5.11
CA CYS A 100 -10.70 -1.66 -5.78
C CYS A 100 -11.35 -3.04 -5.66
N GLU A 101 -11.20 -3.88 -6.69
CA GLU A 101 -11.72 -5.25 -6.70
C GLU A 101 -10.95 -6.13 -5.71
N LYS A 102 -9.62 -5.97 -5.64
CA LYS A 102 -8.73 -6.69 -4.74
C LYS A 102 -7.78 -5.73 -4.03
N VAL A 103 -7.38 -6.12 -2.82
CA VAL A 103 -6.38 -5.44 -2.00
C VAL A 103 -5.22 -6.39 -1.75
N ILE A 104 -4.06 -6.06 -2.29
CA ILE A 104 -2.84 -6.86 -2.19
C ILE A 104 -2.03 -6.41 -0.97
N CYS A 105 -2.04 -7.23 0.06
CA CYS A 105 -1.19 -7.12 1.24
C CYS A 105 0.28 -7.27 0.84
N ALA A 106 1.09 -6.26 1.14
CA ALA A 106 2.43 -6.12 0.57
C ALA A 106 3.40 -5.35 1.49
N TRP A 107 3.13 -5.32 2.79
CA TRP A 107 3.85 -4.45 3.73
C TRP A 107 5.25 -4.91 4.11
N GLY A 108 5.54 -6.22 4.06
CA GLY A 108 6.85 -6.75 4.46
C GLY A 108 7.21 -6.43 5.91
N ASN A 109 8.52 -6.45 6.20
CA ASN A 109 9.14 -6.01 7.46
C ASN A 109 8.32 -6.19 8.76
N ALA A 110 8.09 -7.45 9.14
CA ALA A 110 7.40 -7.83 10.38
C ALA A 110 7.95 -7.13 11.62
N SER A 111 9.27 -6.92 11.69
CA SER A 111 9.92 -6.32 12.85
C SER A 111 9.47 -4.88 13.13
N ILE A 112 9.22 -4.10 12.08
CA ILE A 112 8.74 -2.72 12.21
C ILE A 112 7.26 -2.70 12.54
N ILE A 113 6.47 -3.57 11.90
CA ILE A 113 5.04 -3.69 12.17
C ILE A 113 4.79 -4.05 13.63
N ASN A 114 5.44 -5.10 14.12
CA ASN A 114 5.31 -5.55 15.51
C ASN A 114 5.70 -4.45 16.52
N ARG A 115 6.63 -3.56 16.16
CA ARG A 115 7.00 -2.41 17.00
C ARG A 115 5.93 -1.33 16.96
N LEU A 116 5.44 -0.98 15.77
CA LEU A 116 4.41 0.05 15.61
C LEU A 116 3.07 -0.38 16.23
N GLU A 117 2.68 -1.65 16.11
CA GLU A 117 1.48 -2.18 16.77
C GLU A 117 1.55 -2.05 18.29
N LYS A 118 2.73 -2.28 18.89
CA LYS A 118 2.95 -2.07 20.34
C LYS A 118 2.87 -0.60 20.75
N LEU A 119 3.35 0.30 19.89
CA LEU A 119 3.30 1.74 20.14
C LEU A 119 1.88 2.32 19.94
N TYR A 120 1.08 1.69 19.08
CA TYR A 120 -0.26 2.15 18.71
C TYR A 120 -1.31 1.03 18.81
N PRO A 121 -1.57 0.45 19.99
CA PRO A 121 -2.37 -0.78 20.17
C PRO A 121 -3.87 -0.69 19.82
N GLY A 122 -4.37 0.47 19.40
CA GLY A 122 -5.74 0.65 18.89
C GLY A 122 -5.81 1.00 17.41
N TYR A 123 -4.67 1.07 16.72
CA TYR A 123 -4.62 1.42 15.31
C TYR A 123 -4.83 0.18 14.44
N LEU A 124 -6.01 0.08 13.83
CA LEU A 124 -6.41 -1.08 13.03
C LEU A 124 -6.66 -0.65 11.56
N PRO A 125 -5.60 -0.49 10.74
CA PRO A 125 -5.71 0.04 9.38
C PRO A 125 -6.52 -0.83 8.43
N LEU A 126 -6.71 -2.11 8.76
CA LEU A 126 -7.45 -3.07 7.94
C LEU A 126 -8.87 -3.36 8.47
N LYS A 127 -9.31 -2.72 9.56
CA LYS A 127 -10.55 -3.09 10.27
C LYS A 127 -11.80 -3.04 9.36
N ASP A 128 -11.85 -2.08 8.44
CA ASP A 128 -12.99 -1.83 7.57
C ASP A 128 -12.79 -2.46 6.17
N VAL A 129 -11.69 -3.18 5.95
CA VAL A 129 -11.41 -3.83 4.66
C VAL A 129 -12.07 -5.22 4.65
N PRO A 130 -13.02 -5.51 3.76
CA PRO A 130 -13.66 -6.82 3.72
C PRO A 130 -12.65 -7.95 3.52
N ALA A 131 -12.68 -8.97 4.37
CA ALA A 131 -11.74 -10.10 4.31
C ALA A 131 -11.73 -10.79 2.93
N GLY A 132 -12.88 -10.82 2.23
CA GLY A 132 -12.98 -11.35 0.87
C GLY A 132 -12.16 -10.60 -0.20
N LYS A 133 -11.78 -9.34 0.05
CA LYS A 133 -10.95 -8.53 -0.86
C LYS A 133 -9.46 -8.67 -0.58
N LEU A 134 -9.05 -9.13 0.60
CA LEU A 134 -7.65 -9.24 1.00
C LEU A 134 -6.97 -10.40 0.27
N HIS A 135 -5.85 -10.09 -0.37
CA HIS A 135 -5.02 -11.04 -1.10
C HIS A 135 -3.54 -10.75 -0.81
N TYR A 136 -2.66 -11.69 -1.13
CA TYR A 136 -1.22 -11.53 -1.08
C TYR A 136 -0.57 -12.20 -2.30
N LEU A 137 0.73 -11.94 -2.53
CA LEU A 137 1.50 -12.60 -3.59
C LEU A 137 2.42 -13.69 -3.07
N ALA A 138 3.05 -13.43 -1.92
CA ALA A 138 3.85 -14.41 -1.21
C ALA A 138 3.92 -14.03 0.27
N LEU A 139 4.04 -15.03 1.13
CA LEU A 139 4.29 -14.84 2.56
C LEU A 139 5.74 -15.17 2.90
N ALA A 140 6.29 -14.49 3.90
CA ALA A 140 7.49 -14.91 4.61
C ALA A 140 7.18 -16.09 5.55
N LYS A 141 8.22 -16.69 6.13
CA LYS A 141 8.05 -17.84 7.04
C LYS A 141 7.20 -17.51 8.27
N ASP A 142 7.20 -16.25 8.69
CA ASP A 142 6.41 -15.72 9.81
C ASP A 142 4.98 -15.31 9.41
N GLY A 143 4.55 -15.57 8.17
CA GLY A 143 3.23 -15.20 7.67
C GLY A 143 3.12 -13.77 7.14
N THR A 144 4.21 -12.97 7.19
CA THR A 144 4.18 -11.58 6.71
C THR A 144 4.08 -11.52 5.18
N PRO A 145 3.11 -10.77 4.62
CA PRO A 145 3.06 -10.49 3.19
C PRO A 145 4.33 -9.83 2.69
N LYS A 146 4.98 -10.44 1.69
CA LYS A 146 6.25 -9.95 1.15
C LYS A 146 6.07 -8.68 0.33
N HIS A 147 7.07 -7.80 0.42
CA HIS A 147 7.17 -6.62 -0.42
C HIS A 147 7.31 -7.01 -1.91
N PRO A 148 6.63 -6.33 -2.85
CA PRO A 148 6.47 -6.80 -4.23
C PRO A 148 7.72 -6.68 -5.09
N LEU A 149 8.62 -5.75 -4.76
CA LEU A 149 9.78 -5.36 -5.57
C LEU A 149 10.62 -6.55 -6.08
N TYR A 150 10.81 -7.59 -5.27
CA TYR A 150 11.67 -8.73 -5.60
C TYR A 150 10.91 -10.03 -5.87
N LEU A 151 9.59 -9.99 -5.93
CA LEU A 151 8.77 -11.17 -6.23
C LEU A 151 8.78 -11.48 -7.72
N LYS A 152 8.55 -12.73 -8.13
CA LYS A 152 8.45 -13.13 -9.55
C LYS A 152 7.22 -12.49 -10.21
N SER A 153 7.35 -12.03 -11.46
CA SER A 153 6.28 -11.31 -12.18
C SER A 153 5.07 -12.18 -12.52
N SER A 154 5.27 -13.49 -12.60
CA SER A 154 4.22 -14.45 -12.93
C SER A 154 3.26 -14.77 -11.77
N LEU A 155 3.53 -14.27 -10.56
CA LEU A 155 2.66 -14.51 -9.42
C LEU A 155 1.27 -13.93 -9.65
N LYS A 156 0.26 -14.64 -9.13
CA LYS A 156 -1.15 -14.22 -9.12
C LYS A 156 -1.59 -13.99 -7.67
N PRO A 157 -2.58 -13.12 -7.42
CA PRO A 157 -3.12 -12.90 -6.09
C PRO A 157 -3.70 -14.17 -5.48
N ILE A 158 -3.34 -14.45 -4.22
CA ILE A 158 -3.89 -15.53 -3.40
C ILE A 158 -4.69 -14.90 -2.26
N LYS A 159 -5.87 -15.42 -1.93
CA LYS A 159 -6.71 -14.89 -0.84
C LYS A 159 -5.96 -14.96 0.50
N TYR A 160 -5.93 -13.86 1.25
CA TYR A 160 -5.24 -13.72 2.55
C TYR A 160 -6.06 -14.30 3.70
#